data_AF-A0A6G6J6E9-F1
#
_entry.id   AF-A0A6G6J6E9-F1
#
_cell.length_a   1.000
_cell.length_b   1.000
_cell.length_c   1.000
_cell.angle_alpha   90.00
_cell.angle_beta   90.00
_cell.angle_gamma   90.00
#
_symmetry.space_group_name_H-M   'P 1'
#
loop_
_entity.id
_entity.type
_entity.pdbx_description
1 polymer ?
#
loop_
_entity_poly.entity_id
_entity_poly.type
_entity_poly.pdbx_seq_one_letter_code
_entity_poly.pdbx_strand_id
1 'polypeptide(L)'
;MAGLILSEFDFIYRENSGFRVSAAAWYDEAYRRLDNKNVASSNHLGDDGTQELGLSRSTKRFHKGPSGEILDAFVFSRFDLGEVPLYVKAGRHTQYWGEAMLSPIHGVSYGQAPLDLRKAASVPGTEAKELFLPRNAISAQLQATDELSLAAQYFLDWKPFRIPEAGSFLGAADMLLEGGESLILAPGFYLRRGDDVTPDKRGDYGVSARWSPRWLDGTLGAYYRRTADIQPQLHIDVVSSQYHLVYPGDVDVFGLSLAKNIGGISVGADLSYRKDMQAFHSRFPRPVTRRCGTTSCVSWDIRRCTSSTR
;
A
#
# COMPACT_ATOMS: atom_id res chain seq x y z
N MET A 1 -3.52 -21.56 -18.03
CA MET A 1 -3.83 -21.83 -16.61
C MET A 1 -2.97 -20.88 -15.79
N ALA A 2 -3.60 -20.07 -14.94
CA ALA A 2 -2.92 -19.26 -13.94
C ALA A 2 -2.94 -20.00 -12.61
N GLY A 3 -1.87 -19.90 -11.83
CA GLY A 3 -1.74 -20.51 -10.51
C GLY A 3 -1.10 -19.53 -9.54
N LEU A 4 -1.64 -19.50 -8.32
CA LEU A 4 -1.10 -18.78 -7.16
C LEU A 4 -1.10 -19.75 -5.98
N ILE A 5 0.00 -19.82 -5.25
CA ILE A 5 0.13 -20.59 -4.01
C ILE A 5 0.64 -19.64 -2.93
N LEU A 6 -0.05 -19.63 -1.79
CA LEU A 6 0.36 -18.98 -0.56
C LEU A 6 0.72 -20.05 0.46
N SER A 7 1.85 -19.88 1.16
CA SER A 7 2.27 -20.75 2.26
C SER A 7 2.60 -19.89 3.47
N GLU A 8 2.12 -20.31 4.63
CA GLU A 8 2.30 -19.62 5.92
C GLU A 8 2.85 -20.60 6.95
N PHE A 9 3.76 -20.14 7.79
CA PHE A 9 4.32 -20.87 8.91
C PHE A 9 4.41 -19.98 10.14
N ASP A 10 3.87 -20.46 11.25
CA ASP A 10 3.84 -19.79 12.54
C ASP A 10 4.50 -20.68 13.59
N PHE A 11 5.45 -20.12 14.34
CA PHE A 11 6.08 -20.78 15.49
C PHE A 11 5.87 -19.96 16.75
N ILE A 12 5.38 -20.61 17.80
CA ILE A 12 5.10 -20.00 19.10
C ILE A 12 5.91 -20.73 20.17
N TYR A 13 6.69 -19.96 20.92
CA TYR A 13 7.47 -20.39 22.06
C TYR A 13 6.89 -19.82 23.35
N ARG A 14 6.62 -20.70 24.32
CA ARG A 14 6.12 -20.34 25.66
C ARG A 14 4.93 -19.37 25.65
N GLU A 15 4.08 -19.48 24.64
CA GLU A 15 2.86 -18.68 24.46
C GLU A 15 3.05 -17.16 24.37
N ASN A 16 4.29 -16.66 24.41
CA ASN A 16 4.57 -15.23 24.51
C ASN A 16 5.54 -14.69 23.45
N SER A 17 6.32 -15.55 22.80
CA SER A 17 7.27 -15.14 21.75
C SER A 17 7.20 -16.08 20.56
N GLY A 18 7.58 -15.60 19.39
CA GLY A 18 7.52 -16.44 18.20
C GLY A 18 7.92 -15.71 16.93
N PHE A 19 7.71 -16.39 15.81
CA PHE A 19 7.91 -15.81 14.50
C PHE A 19 6.87 -16.32 13.50
N ARG A 20 6.63 -15.51 12.48
CA ARG A 20 5.78 -15.84 11.34
C ARG A 20 6.56 -15.61 10.06
N VAL A 21 6.44 -16.55 9.12
CA VAL A 21 6.92 -16.40 7.75
C VAL A 21 5.81 -16.80 6.79
N SER A 22 5.59 -16.00 5.75
CA SER A 22 4.72 -16.37 4.63
C SER A 22 5.38 -16.06 3.29
N ALA A 23 5.04 -16.85 2.29
CA ALA A 23 5.57 -16.73 0.94
C ALA A 23 4.49 -17.04 -0.10
N ALA A 24 4.52 -16.32 -1.21
CA ALA A 24 3.64 -16.53 -2.35
C ALA A 24 4.44 -16.87 -3.60
N ALA A 25 3.92 -17.79 -4.41
CA ALA A 25 4.46 -18.13 -5.72
C ALA A 25 3.36 -18.15 -6.77
N TRP A 26 3.63 -17.67 -7.97
CA TRP A 26 2.64 -17.58 -9.04
C TRP A 26 3.23 -17.83 -10.42
N TYR A 27 2.35 -18.22 -11.34
CA TYR A 27 2.62 -18.42 -12.75
C TYR A 27 1.34 -18.18 -13.56
N ASP A 28 1.45 -17.56 -14.73
CA ASP A 28 0.35 -17.45 -15.66
C ASP A 28 0.77 -17.78 -17.10
N GLU A 29 0.29 -18.94 -17.56
CA GLU A 29 0.48 -19.45 -18.91
C GLU A 29 -0.09 -18.51 -19.99
N ALA A 30 -1.10 -17.69 -19.68
CA ALA A 30 -1.70 -16.77 -20.65
C ALA A 30 -0.67 -15.78 -21.21
N TYR A 31 0.34 -15.41 -20.42
CA TYR A 31 1.41 -14.50 -20.83
C TYR A 31 2.58 -15.20 -21.55
N ARG A 32 2.48 -16.49 -21.85
CA ARG A 32 3.49 -17.21 -22.64
C ARG A 32 3.42 -16.84 -24.13
N ARG A 33 2.23 -16.55 -24.64
CA ARG A 33 1.99 -16.14 -26.03
C ARG A 33 1.16 -14.87 -26.06
N LEU A 34 1.76 -13.80 -26.58
CA LEU A 34 1.08 -12.52 -26.78
C LEU A 34 0.58 -12.46 -28.22
N ASP A 35 -0.56 -11.84 -28.43
CA ASP A 35 -1.17 -11.62 -29.74
C ASP A 35 -0.87 -10.23 -30.32
N ASN A 36 -0.15 -9.37 -29.58
CA ASN A 36 0.33 -8.09 -30.10
C ASN A 36 1.34 -8.31 -31.25
N LYS A 37 1.00 -7.77 -32.42
CA LYS A 37 1.83 -7.83 -33.64
C LYS A 37 2.30 -6.46 -34.11
N ASN A 38 1.96 -5.39 -33.39
CA ASN A 38 2.25 -4.03 -33.81
C ASN A 38 3.25 -3.37 -32.85
N VAL A 39 4.43 -3.08 -33.37
CA VAL A 39 5.50 -2.39 -32.63
C VAL A 39 5.09 -0.95 -32.27
N ALA A 40 4.34 -0.28 -33.14
CA ALA A 40 3.96 1.12 -32.93
C ALA A 40 3.02 1.32 -31.72
N SER A 41 2.29 0.27 -31.31
CA SER A 41 1.45 0.27 -30.11
C SER A 41 2.13 -0.36 -28.90
N SER A 42 3.41 -0.77 -29.02
CA SER A 42 4.13 -1.39 -27.92
C SER A 42 4.71 -0.34 -26.98
N ASN A 43 4.37 -0.42 -25.70
CA ASN A 43 4.98 0.39 -24.66
C ASN A 43 6.30 -0.19 -24.12
N HIS A 44 6.66 -1.40 -24.56
CA HIS A 44 7.90 -2.09 -24.21
C HIS A 44 9.06 -1.56 -25.05
N LEU A 45 10.20 -1.33 -24.39
CA LEU A 45 11.43 -0.92 -25.03
C LEU A 45 12.47 -2.05 -24.99
N GLY A 46 13.17 -2.24 -26.10
CA GLY A 46 14.35 -3.09 -26.19
C GLY A 46 15.56 -2.49 -25.46
N ASP A 47 16.66 -3.24 -25.42
CA ASP A 47 17.91 -2.80 -24.77
C ASP A 47 18.52 -1.56 -25.43
N ASP A 48 18.20 -1.32 -26.71
CA ASP A 48 18.61 -0.12 -27.46
C ASP A 48 17.67 1.09 -27.25
N GLY A 49 16.61 0.91 -26.45
CA GLY A 49 15.60 1.91 -26.15
C GLY A 49 14.59 2.16 -27.27
N THR A 50 14.54 1.32 -28.30
CA THR A 50 13.51 1.37 -29.35
C THR A 50 12.29 0.53 -28.95
N GLN A 51 11.12 0.83 -29.51
CA GLN A 51 9.91 0.04 -29.24
C GLN A 51 10.09 -1.39 -29.77
N GLU A 52 9.78 -2.38 -28.94
CA GLU A 52 9.85 -3.80 -29.30
C GLU A 52 8.60 -4.54 -28.83
N LEU A 53 8.27 -5.67 -29.47
CA LEU A 53 7.21 -6.54 -28.98
C LEU A 53 7.69 -7.30 -27.75
N GLY A 54 6.88 -7.31 -26.69
CA GLY A 54 7.19 -8.09 -25.51
C GLY A 54 6.55 -7.51 -24.26
N LEU A 55 7.14 -7.88 -23.12
CA LEU A 55 6.74 -7.43 -21.81
C LEU A 55 7.99 -6.93 -21.08
N SER A 56 7.84 -5.83 -20.35
CA SER A 56 8.87 -5.33 -19.45
C SER A 56 9.24 -6.38 -18.38
N ARG A 57 10.38 -6.17 -17.73
CA ARG A 57 10.83 -7.05 -16.64
C ARG A 57 9.82 -7.11 -15.50
N SER A 58 9.21 -5.98 -15.15
CA SER A 58 8.17 -5.89 -14.11
C SER A 58 6.93 -6.70 -14.49
N THR A 59 6.44 -6.55 -15.74
CA THR A 59 5.28 -7.32 -16.22
C THR A 59 5.58 -8.82 -16.27
N LYS A 60 6.78 -9.23 -16.73
CA LYS A 60 7.21 -10.64 -16.72
C LYS A 60 7.26 -11.22 -15.29
N ARG A 61 7.87 -10.50 -14.34
CA ARG A 61 8.01 -10.95 -12.95
C ARG A 61 6.66 -11.14 -12.29
N PHE A 62 5.78 -10.16 -12.41
CA PHE A 62 4.59 -10.12 -11.58
C PHE A 62 3.30 -10.64 -12.28
N HIS A 63 3.23 -10.72 -13.62
CA HIS A 63 2.11 -11.37 -14.32
C HIS A 63 2.50 -12.75 -14.87
N LYS A 64 3.55 -12.83 -15.68
CA LYS A 64 3.88 -14.06 -16.41
C LYS A 64 4.38 -15.18 -15.50
N GLY A 65 5.34 -14.88 -14.63
CA GLY A 65 6.03 -15.89 -13.82
C GLY A 65 6.79 -16.94 -14.67
N PRO A 66 7.28 -18.04 -14.05
CA PRO A 66 7.14 -18.34 -12.63
C PRO A 66 7.90 -17.34 -11.77
N SER A 67 7.29 -16.89 -10.68
CA SER A 67 7.89 -15.94 -9.73
C SER A 67 7.33 -16.18 -8.33
N GLY A 68 7.99 -15.61 -7.32
CA GLY A 68 7.52 -15.64 -5.95
C GLY A 68 8.12 -14.53 -5.10
N GLU A 69 7.59 -14.38 -3.90
CA GLU A 69 8.08 -13.42 -2.90
C GLU A 69 7.74 -13.85 -1.47
N ILE A 70 8.57 -13.40 -0.53
CA ILE A 70 8.27 -13.48 0.91
C ILE A 70 7.35 -12.31 1.28
N LEU A 71 6.22 -12.63 1.90
CA LEU A 71 5.26 -11.67 2.43
C LEU A 71 5.59 -11.39 3.88
N ASP A 72 4.92 -11.98 4.88
CA ASP A 72 5.25 -11.75 6.27
C ASP A 72 6.58 -12.44 6.62
N ALA A 73 7.41 -11.76 7.41
CA ALA A 73 8.64 -12.30 7.96
C ALA A 73 9.01 -11.47 9.19
N PHE A 74 8.44 -11.81 10.35
CA PHE A 74 8.61 -11.04 11.57
C PHE A 74 8.72 -11.94 12.80
N VAL A 75 9.38 -11.40 13.82
CA VAL A 75 9.37 -11.94 15.18
C VAL A 75 8.42 -11.11 16.03
N PHE A 76 7.86 -11.74 17.05
CA PHE A 76 7.01 -11.07 18.02
C PHE A 76 7.32 -11.53 19.43
N SER A 77 7.06 -10.65 20.40
CA SER A 77 7.13 -10.98 21.82
C SER A 77 6.13 -10.16 22.61
N ARG A 78 5.58 -10.77 23.66
CA ARG A 78 4.83 -10.13 24.72
C ARG A 78 5.73 -9.96 25.94
N PHE A 79 5.65 -8.80 26.57
CA PHE A 79 6.29 -8.47 27.84
C PHE A 79 5.21 -7.98 28.80
N ASP A 80 5.23 -8.42 30.04
CA ASP A 80 4.32 -7.93 31.07
C ASP A 80 5.05 -6.87 31.92
N LEU A 81 4.66 -5.60 31.76
CA LEU A 81 5.19 -4.47 32.51
C LEU A 81 4.34 -4.28 33.78
N GLY A 82 4.56 -5.13 34.77
CA GLY A 82 3.61 -5.28 35.88
C GLY A 82 2.32 -5.90 35.37
N GLU A 83 1.19 -5.21 35.53
CA GLU A 83 -0.12 -5.65 35.03
C GLU A 83 -0.39 -5.20 33.58
N VAL A 84 0.51 -4.42 32.98
CA VAL A 84 0.33 -3.78 31.67
C VAL A 84 1.07 -4.58 30.59
N PRO A 85 0.38 -5.33 29.72
CA PRO A 85 1.05 -6.08 28.68
C PRO A 85 1.48 -5.19 27.51
N LEU A 86 2.71 -5.40 27.06
CA LEU A 86 3.35 -4.79 25.90
C LEU A 86 3.64 -5.87 24.85
N TYR A 87 3.07 -5.71 23.66
CA TYR A 87 3.35 -6.54 22.50
C TYR A 87 4.29 -5.81 21.56
N VAL A 88 5.36 -6.47 21.12
CA VAL A 88 6.33 -5.90 20.17
C VAL A 88 6.45 -6.84 18.98
N LYS A 89 6.46 -6.28 17.77
CA LYS A 89 6.79 -6.99 16.54
C LYS A 89 7.93 -6.29 15.82
N ALA A 90 8.83 -7.07 15.24
CA ALA A 90 9.92 -6.56 14.43
C ALA A 90 10.11 -7.42 13.17
N GLY A 91 10.22 -6.76 12.02
CA GLY A 91 10.35 -7.42 10.72
C GLY A 91 9.25 -7.00 9.76
N ARG A 92 9.06 -7.79 8.71
CA ARG A 92 8.08 -7.52 7.66
C ARG A 92 6.69 -7.99 8.11
N HIS A 93 5.80 -7.04 8.39
CA HIS A 93 4.43 -7.34 8.80
C HIS A 93 3.47 -6.22 8.37
N THR A 94 2.20 -6.57 8.21
CA THR A 94 1.13 -5.60 7.94
C THR A 94 0.53 -5.09 9.25
N GLN A 95 0.30 -3.78 9.33
CA GLN A 95 -0.48 -3.14 10.39
C GLN A 95 -1.39 -2.09 9.78
N TYR A 96 -2.61 -1.98 10.31
CA TYR A 96 -3.62 -1.06 9.83
C TYR A 96 -4.36 -0.43 11.01
N TRP A 97 -4.63 0.86 10.93
CA TRP A 97 -5.38 1.63 11.92
C TRP A 97 -6.61 2.29 11.28
N GLY A 98 -7.65 2.52 12.09
CA GLY A 98 -8.95 3.00 11.63
C GLY A 98 -9.98 1.87 11.46
N GLU A 99 -11.24 2.25 11.26
CA GLU A 99 -12.39 1.35 11.15
C GLU A 99 -12.81 1.10 9.69
N ALA A 100 -12.33 1.90 8.75
CA ALA A 100 -12.60 1.80 7.32
C ALA A 100 -11.54 0.94 6.61
N MET A 101 -11.58 -0.39 6.79
CA MET A 101 -10.70 -1.32 6.06
C MET A 101 -10.89 -1.31 4.52
N LEU A 102 -11.98 -0.75 3.99
CA LEU A 102 -12.27 -0.70 2.55
C LEU A 102 -11.82 0.61 1.86
N SER A 103 -11.22 1.56 2.59
CA SER A 103 -10.59 2.75 2.00
C SER A 103 -9.11 2.89 2.39
N PRO A 104 -8.26 1.87 2.15
CA PRO A 104 -6.80 1.96 2.36
C PRO A 104 -6.13 3.06 1.52
N ILE A 105 -6.84 3.55 0.50
CA ILE A 105 -6.40 4.63 -0.39
C ILE A 105 -6.62 6.00 0.28
N HIS A 106 -7.68 6.16 1.07
CA HIS A 106 -8.04 7.42 1.72
C HIS A 106 -8.61 7.16 3.12
N GLY A 107 -7.87 7.53 4.17
CA GLY A 107 -8.30 7.33 5.55
C GLY A 107 -7.16 7.44 6.55
N VAL A 108 -7.41 7.01 7.79
CA VAL A 108 -6.43 6.99 8.89
C VAL A 108 -5.20 6.14 8.54
N SER A 109 -5.43 5.08 7.77
CA SER A 109 -4.44 4.11 7.35
C SER A 109 -3.59 4.51 6.15
N TYR A 110 -3.84 5.68 5.57
CA TYR A 110 -3.16 6.16 4.37
C TYR A 110 -1.64 5.99 4.48
N GLY A 111 -1.01 5.25 3.57
CA GLY A 111 0.43 4.99 3.62
C GLY A 111 0.89 3.83 4.52
N GLN A 112 0.06 3.21 5.38
CA GLN A 112 0.53 2.13 6.28
C GLN A 112 0.89 0.84 5.54
N ALA A 113 0.04 0.45 4.60
CA ALA A 113 0.13 -0.83 3.94
C ALA A 113 -0.20 -0.66 2.45
N PRO A 114 0.79 -0.86 1.56
CA PRO A 114 0.55 -0.88 0.14
C PRO A 114 -0.35 -2.05 -0.24
N LEU A 115 -1.15 -1.87 -1.28
CA LEU A 115 -2.05 -2.87 -1.81
C LEU A 115 -1.49 -3.52 -3.06
N ASP A 116 -1.74 -4.81 -3.20
CA ASP A 116 -1.59 -5.57 -4.43
C ASP A 116 -2.91 -5.57 -5.21
N LEU A 117 -3.17 -4.46 -5.89
CA LEU A 117 -4.37 -4.29 -6.73
C LEU A 117 -4.33 -5.18 -7.97
N ARG A 118 -3.16 -5.67 -8.38
CA ARG A 118 -3.05 -6.73 -9.38
C ARG A 118 -3.80 -7.97 -8.91
N LYS A 119 -3.51 -8.45 -7.70
CA LYS A 119 -4.16 -9.66 -7.17
C LYS A 119 -5.66 -9.44 -7.00
N ALA A 120 -6.05 -8.26 -6.48
CA ALA A 120 -7.46 -7.88 -6.35
C ALA A 120 -8.22 -7.96 -7.68
N ALA A 121 -7.60 -7.57 -8.79
CA ALA A 121 -8.25 -7.52 -10.10
C ALA A 121 -8.19 -8.85 -10.87
N SER A 122 -7.14 -9.66 -10.67
CA SER A 122 -6.86 -10.84 -11.51
C SER A 122 -7.12 -12.19 -10.83
N VAL A 123 -7.24 -12.23 -9.50
CA VAL A 123 -7.39 -13.47 -8.73
C VAL A 123 -8.75 -13.47 -8.03
N PRO A 124 -9.75 -14.19 -8.58
CA PRO A 124 -11.07 -14.30 -7.96
C PRO A 124 -10.98 -14.90 -6.55
N GLY A 125 -11.74 -14.35 -5.61
CA GLY A 125 -11.81 -14.85 -4.23
C GLY A 125 -10.61 -14.47 -3.35
N THR A 126 -9.72 -13.58 -3.80
CA THR A 126 -8.59 -13.09 -3.01
C THR A 126 -9.07 -12.52 -1.68
N GLU A 127 -8.52 -13.03 -0.58
CA GLU A 127 -8.82 -12.51 0.76
C GLU A 127 -8.19 -11.13 0.96
N ALA A 128 -8.83 -10.28 1.76
CA ALA A 128 -8.33 -8.93 2.03
C ALA A 128 -6.89 -8.93 2.54
N LYS A 129 -6.50 -9.91 3.38
CA LYS A 129 -5.15 -10.05 3.94
C LYS A 129 -4.07 -10.25 2.88
N GLU A 130 -4.40 -10.88 1.75
CA GLU A 130 -3.48 -11.13 0.64
C GLU A 130 -3.21 -9.88 -0.21
N LEU A 131 -4.12 -8.90 -0.12
CA LEU A 131 -3.97 -7.62 -0.80
C LEU A 131 -3.00 -6.70 -0.08
N PHE A 132 -2.86 -6.82 1.24
CA PHE A 132 -1.94 -5.96 1.99
C PHE A 132 -0.50 -6.46 1.89
N LEU A 133 0.35 -5.65 1.26
CA LEU A 133 1.77 -5.92 1.13
C LEU A 133 2.49 -5.52 2.43
N PRO A 134 3.15 -6.47 3.12
CA PRO A 134 3.80 -6.15 4.38
C PRO A 134 5.08 -5.34 4.17
N ARG A 135 5.32 -4.40 5.08
CA ARG A 135 6.50 -3.53 5.12
C ARG A 135 7.38 -3.90 6.30
N ASN A 136 8.69 -3.71 6.15
CA ASN A 136 9.61 -3.91 7.27
C ASN A 136 9.38 -2.79 8.30
N ALA A 137 9.07 -3.16 9.55
CA ALA A 137 8.74 -2.21 10.60
C ALA A 137 9.07 -2.76 11.98
N ILE A 138 9.10 -1.86 12.95
CA ILE A 138 9.00 -2.17 14.37
C ILE A 138 7.68 -1.58 14.85
N SER A 139 6.86 -2.39 15.50
CA SER A 139 5.61 -1.95 16.11
C SER A 139 5.52 -2.40 17.55
N ALA A 140 4.86 -1.57 18.36
CA ALA A 140 4.61 -1.84 19.77
C ALA A 140 3.17 -1.49 20.09
N GLN A 141 2.52 -2.30 20.92
CA GLN A 141 1.18 -2.06 21.43
C GLN A 141 1.12 -2.36 22.92
N LEU A 142 0.71 -1.36 23.69
CA LEU A 142 0.57 -1.39 25.15
C LEU A 142 -0.91 -1.38 25.51
N GLN A 143 -1.36 -2.34 26.30
CA GLN A 143 -2.71 -2.29 26.90
C GLN A 143 -2.63 -1.52 28.22
N ALA A 144 -2.66 -0.19 28.13
CA ALA A 144 -2.43 0.70 29.28
C ALA A 144 -3.44 0.51 30.41
N THR A 145 -4.70 0.24 30.07
CA THR A 145 -5.78 -0.14 31.01
C THR A 145 -6.73 -1.11 30.32
N ASP A 146 -7.75 -1.64 31.01
CA ASP A 146 -8.78 -2.49 30.39
C ASP A 146 -9.58 -1.79 29.27
N GLU A 147 -9.59 -0.45 29.26
CA GLU A 147 -10.33 0.36 28.30
C GLU A 147 -9.41 1.11 27.32
N LEU A 148 -8.10 1.23 27.59
CA LEU A 148 -7.17 2.05 26.80
C LEU A 148 -6.00 1.24 26.27
N SER A 149 -5.83 1.24 24.94
CA SER A 149 -4.66 0.71 24.25
C SER A 149 -3.90 1.82 23.53
N LEU A 150 -2.58 1.81 23.64
CA LEU A 150 -1.68 2.70 22.94
C LEU A 150 -0.82 1.88 21.98
N ALA A 151 -0.56 2.39 20.78
CA ALA A 151 0.38 1.74 19.86
C ALA A 151 1.32 2.75 19.23
N ALA A 152 2.50 2.27 18.86
CA ALA A 152 3.49 3.01 18.09
C ALA A 152 4.02 2.12 16.97
N GLN A 153 4.40 2.74 15.86
CA GLN A 153 4.94 2.06 14.70
C GLN A 153 6.03 2.91 14.06
N TYR A 154 7.11 2.27 13.61
CA TYR A 154 8.19 2.89 12.84
C TYR A 154 8.56 1.97 11.66
N PHE A 155 8.51 2.49 10.44
CA PHE A 155 8.84 1.72 9.25
C PHE A 155 10.31 1.87 8.85
N LEU A 156 10.88 0.77 8.39
CA LEU A 156 12.27 0.62 7.94
C LEU A 156 12.37 0.43 6.42
N ASP A 157 11.22 0.41 5.74
CA ASP A 157 11.10 0.23 4.31
C ASP A 157 9.89 1.00 3.77
N TRP A 158 9.93 1.44 2.51
CA TRP A 158 8.83 2.06 1.79
C TRP A 158 8.56 1.31 0.48
N LYS A 159 7.29 1.19 0.12
CA LYS A 159 6.84 0.48 -1.08
C LYS A 159 5.61 1.19 -1.66
N PRO A 160 5.50 1.33 -2.99
CA PRO A 160 4.30 1.85 -3.63
C PRO A 160 3.21 0.76 -3.74
N PHE A 161 2.00 1.17 -4.11
CA PHE A 161 0.96 0.24 -4.58
C PHE A 161 1.42 -0.54 -5.80
N ARG A 162 0.99 -1.80 -5.88
CA ARG A 162 1.12 -2.60 -7.09
C ARG A 162 -0.20 -2.61 -7.82
N ILE A 163 -0.19 -2.06 -9.02
CA ILE A 163 -1.33 -1.99 -9.93
C ILE A 163 -1.07 -3.02 -11.04
N PRO A 164 -2.08 -3.56 -11.73
CA PRO A 164 -1.85 -4.27 -13.00
C PRO A 164 -0.91 -3.47 -13.90
N GLU A 165 0.00 -4.16 -14.61
CA GLU A 165 1.20 -3.58 -15.22
C GLU A 165 0.95 -3.22 -16.67
N ALA A 166 1.81 -2.38 -17.23
CA ALA A 166 1.77 -2.05 -18.64
C ALA A 166 1.93 -3.31 -19.50
N GLY A 167 1.11 -3.41 -20.55
CA GLY A 167 1.06 -4.58 -21.43
C GLY A 167 0.40 -5.82 -20.81
N SER A 168 -0.17 -5.71 -19.60
CA SER A 168 -1.00 -6.76 -19.01
C SER A 168 -2.48 -6.60 -19.35
N PHE A 169 -3.25 -7.71 -19.35
CA PHE A 169 -4.66 -7.69 -19.71
C PHE A 169 -5.51 -6.70 -18.90
N LEU A 170 -5.16 -6.47 -17.63
CA LEU A 170 -5.86 -5.55 -16.73
C LEU A 170 -5.13 -4.20 -16.52
N GLY A 171 -4.07 -3.94 -17.29
CA GLY A 171 -3.35 -2.67 -17.24
C GLY A 171 -4.22 -1.53 -17.76
N ALA A 172 -4.56 -0.56 -16.89
CA ALA A 172 -5.50 0.50 -17.23
C ALA A 172 -4.85 1.78 -17.78
N ALA A 173 -3.63 2.11 -17.34
CA ALA A 173 -2.97 3.36 -17.71
C ALA A 173 -1.44 3.20 -17.68
N ASP A 174 -0.84 2.80 -18.80
CA ASP A 174 0.59 2.43 -18.92
C ASP A 174 1.58 3.35 -18.22
N MET A 175 1.34 4.66 -18.27
CA MET A 175 2.19 5.69 -17.66
C MET A 175 2.23 5.67 -16.13
N LEU A 176 1.29 5.00 -15.46
CA LEU A 176 1.22 4.91 -13.99
C LEU A 176 1.74 3.57 -13.45
N LEU A 177 2.19 2.67 -14.33
CA LEU A 177 2.45 1.26 -14.01
C LEU A 177 3.96 1.01 -13.93
N GLU A 178 4.43 0.19 -13.00
CA GLU A 178 5.87 -0.11 -12.81
C GLU A 178 6.52 -0.71 -14.08
N GLY A 179 5.73 -1.43 -14.87
CA GLY A 179 6.14 -1.98 -16.16
C GLY A 179 6.06 -1.05 -17.36
N GLY A 180 5.59 0.20 -17.21
CA GLY A 180 5.54 1.18 -18.29
C GLY A 180 6.92 1.73 -18.61
N GLU A 181 7.49 1.34 -19.75
CA GLU A 181 8.84 1.80 -20.19
C GLU A 181 8.75 2.99 -21.14
N SER A 182 7.61 3.15 -21.83
CA SER A 182 7.31 4.31 -22.67
C SER A 182 5.82 4.69 -22.62
N LEU A 183 5.55 5.97 -22.86
CA LEU A 183 4.21 6.54 -23.01
C LEU A 183 4.04 7.03 -24.45
N ILE A 184 3.20 6.34 -25.22
CA ILE A 184 2.90 6.70 -26.60
C ILE A 184 1.88 7.85 -26.61
N LEU A 185 2.27 9.00 -27.18
CA LEU A 185 1.41 10.18 -27.28
C LEU A 185 0.79 10.33 -28.67
N ALA A 186 1.54 9.94 -29.71
CA ALA A 186 1.09 9.88 -31.09
C ALA A 186 1.92 8.84 -31.86
N PRO A 187 1.51 8.40 -33.06
CA PRO A 187 2.32 7.50 -33.88
C PRO A 187 3.73 8.03 -34.07
N GLY A 188 4.74 7.27 -33.64
CA GLY A 188 6.15 7.65 -33.73
C GLY A 188 6.62 8.69 -32.70
N PHE A 189 5.75 9.15 -31.80
CA PHE A 189 6.09 10.09 -30.74
C PHE A 189 5.73 9.52 -29.37
N TYR A 190 6.75 9.18 -28.59
CA TYR A 190 6.62 8.59 -27.26
C TYR A 190 7.61 9.23 -26.30
N LEU A 191 7.21 9.29 -25.02
CA LEU A 191 8.07 9.67 -23.92
C LEU A 191 8.68 8.41 -23.30
N ARG A 192 9.96 8.45 -22.95
CA ARG A 192 10.60 7.35 -22.20
C ARG A 192 10.37 7.52 -20.71
N ARG A 193 10.25 6.42 -19.96
CA ARG A 193 10.24 6.53 -18.50
C ARG A 193 11.63 6.85 -17.97
N GLY A 194 11.75 7.91 -17.19
CA GLY A 194 12.93 8.24 -16.41
C GLY A 194 12.89 7.63 -15.02
N ASP A 195 13.90 7.93 -14.20
CA ASP A 195 13.96 7.45 -12.82
C ASP A 195 12.84 8.09 -11.97
N ASP A 196 12.13 7.25 -11.22
CA ASP A 196 11.07 7.71 -10.32
C ASP A 196 11.66 8.48 -9.11
N VAL A 197 10.96 9.53 -8.70
CA VAL A 197 11.26 10.27 -7.47
C VAL A 197 10.53 9.59 -6.32
N THR A 198 11.28 8.86 -5.51
CA THR A 198 10.75 8.12 -4.36
C THR A 198 11.16 8.77 -3.03
N PRO A 199 10.36 8.59 -1.96
CA PRO A 199 10.74 9.04 -0.64
C PRO A 199 11.88 8.18 -0.09
N ASP A 200 12.50 8.64 1.00
CA ASP A 200 13.41 7.80 1.76
C ASP A 200 12.70 6.54 2.27
N LYS A 201 13.43 5.41 2.30
CA LYS A 201 12.88 4.13 2.79
C LYS A 201 12.57 4.12 4.28
N ARG A 202 12.94 5.17 5.01
CA ARG A 202 12.81 5.30 6.47
C ARG A 202 12.25 6.68 6.80
N GLY A 203 11.63 6.81 7.96
CA GLY A 203 11.06 8.09 8.41
C GLY A 203 9.55 8.07 8.55
N ASP A 204 8.89 7.04 8.02
CA ASP A 204 7.47 6.80 8.28
C ASP A 204 7.28 6.27 9.71
N TYR A 205 6.44 6.94 10.50
CA TYR A 205 6.11 6.53 11.86
C TYR A 205 4.69 6.93 12.25
N GLY A 206 4.23 6.38 13.36
CA GLY A 206 2.90 6.68 13.87
C GLY A 206 2.74 6.35 15.33
N VAL A 207 1.76 7.00 15.93
CA VAL A 207 1.21 6.66 17.24
C VAL A 207 -0.31 6.60 17.17
N SER A 208 -0.90 5.74 17.99
CA SER A 208 -2.34 5.63 18.12
C SER A 208 -2.77 5.42 19.56
N ALA A 209 -3.97 5.88 19.87
CA ALA A 209 -4.68 5.59 21.09
C ALA A 209 -6.08 5.07 20.73
N ARG A 210 -6.47 3.94 21.31
CA ARG A 210 -7.81 3.37 21.20
C ARG A 210 -8.42 3.28 22.58
N TRP A 211 -9.55 3.93 22.78
CA TRP A 211 -10.25 4.02 24.05
C TRP A 211 -11.67 3.49 23.92
N SER A 212 -11.99 2.46 24.70
CA SER A 212 -13.26 1.75 24.69
C SER A 212 -13.96 1.86 26.04
N PRO A 213 -14.40 3.06 26.45
CA PRO A 213 -14.97 3.23 27.77
C PRO A 213 -16.34 2.55 27.90
N ARG A 214 -16.59 1.93 29.05
CA ARG A 214 -17.86 1.21 29.32
C ARG A 214 -19.11 2.06 29.13
N TRP A 215 -19.06 3.36 29.42
CA TRP A 215 -20.19 4.27 29.24
C TRP A 215 -20.54 4.52 27.77
N LEU A 216 -19.58 4.38 26.86
CA LEU A 216 -19.80 4.59 25.43
C LEU A 216 -20.34 3.34 24.76
N ASP A 217 -20.04 2.15 25.29
CA ASP A 217 -20.31 0.86 24.64
C ASP A 217 -19.83 0.87 23.17
N GLY A 218 -18.60 1.34 22.98
CA GLY A 218 -17.99 1.60 21.69
C GLY A 218 -16.51 1.96 21.85
N THR A 219 -15.81 2.14 20.73
CA THR A 219 -14.38 2.44 20.69
C THR A 219 -14.14 3.74 19.93
N LEU A 220 -13.42 4.66 20.58
CA LEU A 220 -12.85 5.85 19.96
C LEU A 220 -11.39 5.57 19.62
N GLY A 221 -10.94 6.07 18.48
CA GLY A 221 -9.54 6.04 18.08
C GLY A 221 -9.02 7.44 17.79
N ALA A 222 -7.77 7.69 18.17
CA ALA A 222 -7.03 8.88 17.79
C ALA A 222 -5.65 8.47 17.25
N TYR A 223 -5.22 9.13 16.17
CA TYR A 223 -4.06 8.71 15.40
C TYR A 223 -3.25 9.92 14.95
N TYR A 224 -1.94 9.81 15.06
CA TYR A 224 -1.01 10.72 14.40
C TYR A 224 0.06 9.92 13.68
N ARG A 225 0.36 10.29 12.44
CA ARG A 225 1.34 9.62 11.61
C ARG A 225 2.09 10.62 10.74
N ARG A 226 3.35 10.33 10.46
CA ARG A 226 4.09 10.92 9.35
C ARG A 226 4.39 9.79 8.38
N THR A 227 4.02 9.96 7.11
CA THR A 227 4.11 8.90 6.11
C THR A 227 4.41 9.48 4.74
N ALA A 228 5.07 8.72 3.89
CA ALA A 228 5.11 9.00 2.47
C ALA A 228 3.86 8.47 1.74
N ASP A 229 3.55 9.10 0.61
CA ASP A 229 2.54 8.63 -0.33
C ASP A 229 2.98 7.28 -0.91
N ILE A 230 2.01 6.42 -1.17
CA ILE A 230 2.20 5.12 -1.80
C ILE A 230 1.51 5.05 -3.18
N GLN A 231 0.83 6.15 -3.56
CA GLN A 231 0.23 6.35 -4.86
C GLN A 231 1.17 7.16 -5.77
N PRO A 232 1.33 6.77 -7.05
CA PRO A 232 2.15 7.52 -7.99
C PRO A 232 1.46 8.81 -8.43
N GLN A 233 2.24 9.87 -8.58
CA GLN A 233 1.87 11.05 -9.36
C GLN A 233 2.67 11.07 -10.66
N LEU A 234 1.98 11.26 -11.78
CA LEU A 234 2.63 11.33 -13.09
C LEU A 234 3.26 12.71 -13.30
N HIS A 235 4.55 12.75 -13.60
CA HIS A 235 5.22 13.96 -14.07
C HIS A 235 5.70 13.78 -15.51
N ILE A 236 5.30 14.69 -16.39
CA ILE A 236 5.67 14.70 -17.81
C ILE A 236 6.66 15.83 -18.06
N ASP A 237 7.82 15.49 -18.63
CA ASP A 237 8.80 16.44 -19.13
C ASP A 237 8.95 16.28 -20.65
N VAL A 238 8.21 17.11 -21.38
CA VAL A 238 8.23 17.13 -22.85
C VAL A 238 9.56 17.64 -23.42
N VAL A 239 10.36 18.39 -22.65
CA VAL A 239 11.64 18.94 -23.13
C VAL A 239 12.69 17.84 -23.17
N SER A 240 12.75 17.01 -22.13
CA SER A 240 13.62 15.83 -22.10
C SER A 240 13.02 14.60 -22.80
N SER A 241 11.78 14.70 -23.31
CA SER A 241 11.02 13.59 -23.88
C SER A 241 10.88 12.41 -22.90
N GLN A 242 10.65 12.72 -21.63
CA GLN A 242 10.53 11.75 -20.55
C GLN A 242 9.27 11.94 -19.72
N TYR A 243 8.87 10.90 -19.02
CA TYR A 243 7.96 10.99 -17.88
C TYR A 243 8.54 10.19 -16.71
N HIS A 244 8.17 10.52 -15.49
CA HIS A 244 8.56 9.76 -14.30
C HIS A 244 7.44 9.79 -13.27
N LEU A 245 7.47 8.85 -12.34
CA LEU A 245 6.54 8.84 -11.22
C LEU A 245 7.14 9.54 -10.02
N VAL A 246 6.33 10.34 -9.34
CA VAL A 246 6.70 11.04 -8.12
C VAL A 246 5.85 10.52 -6.98
N TYR A 247 6.50 10.15 -5.88
CA TYR A 247 5.87 9.71 -4.64
C TYR A 247 6.25 10.68 -3.52
N PRO A 248 5.38 11.65 -3.19
CA PRO A 248 5.69 12.64 -2.17
C PRO A 248 5.92 12.02 -0.79
N GLY A 249 6.96 12.47 -0.10
CA GLY A 249 7.24 12.12 1.30
C GLY A 249 6.63 13.10 2.30
N ASP A 250 6.84 12.81 3.59
CA ASP A 250 6.62 13.73 4.71
C ASP A 250 5.18 14.26 4.90
N VAL A 251 4.17 13.43 4.62
CA VAL A 251 2.76 13.77 4.84
C VAL A 251 2.39 13.51 6.30
N ASP A 252 1.95 14.56 7.00
CA ASP A 252 1.41 14.43 8.36
C ASP A 252 -0.09 14.06 8.28
N VAL A 253 -0.48 12.98 8.94
CA VAL A 253 -1.84 12.45 9.00
C VAL A 253 -2.35 12.49 10.43
N PHE A 254 -3.48 13.14 10.64
CA PHE A 254 -4.24 13.15 11.89
C PHE A 254 -5.54 12.41 11.65
N GLY A 255 -5.88 11.48 12.55
CA GLY A 255 -7.04 10.63 12.41
C GLY A 255 -7.87 10.57 13.68
N LEU A 256 -9.19 10.48 13.52
CA LEU A 256 -10.13 10.10 14.56
C LEU A 256 -11.00 8.96 14.03
N SER A 257 -11.37 8.01 14.89
CA SER A 257 -12.30 6.93 14.54
C SER A 257 -13.33 6.69 15.62
N LEU A 258 -14.49 6.17 15.24
CA LEU A 258 -15.55 5.69 16.12
C LEU A 258 -16.07 4.35 15.60
N ALA A 259 -16.11 3.34 16.45
CA ALA A 259 -16.83 2.09 16.22
C ALA A 259 -17.83 1.84 17.36
N LYS A 260 -19.10 1.61 17.01
CA LYS A 260 -20.16 1.38 18.00
C LYS A 260 -21.30 0.55 17.42
N ASN A 261 -21.91 -0.28 18.26
CA ASN A 261 -23.18 -0.94 17.94
C ASN A 261 -24.35 -0.05 18.35
N ILE A 262 -25.28 0.21 17.43
CA ILE A 262 -26.48 1.00 17.66
C ILE A 262 -27.69 0.19 17.18
N GLY A 263 -28.51 -0.29 18.11
CA GLY A 263 -29.73 -1.05 17.78
C GLY A 263 -29.45 -2.34 17.00
N GLY A 264 -28.37 -3.06 17.32
CA GLY A 264 -27.94 -4.29 16.63
C GLY A 264 -27.19 -4.07 15.31
N ILE A 265 -26.98 -2.81 14.91
CA ILE A 265 -26.22 -2.44 13.71
C ILE A 265 -24.83 -1.97 14.13
N SER A 266 -23.78 -2.56 13.54
CA SER A 266 -22.42 -2.06 13.72
C SER A 266 -22.19 -0.84 12.84
N VAL A 267 -21.82 0.27 13.47
CA VAL A 267 -21.52 1.56 12.83
C VAL A 267 -20.05 1.89 13.06
N GLY A 268 -19.35 2.21 11.98
CA GLY A 268 -17.97 2.67 11.98
C GLY A 268 -17.85 3.99 11.23
N ALA A 269 -17.05 4.91 11.76
CA ALA A 269 -16.72 6.19 11.13
C ALA A 269 -15.24 6.50 11.30
N ASP A 270 -14.60 6.96 10.23
CA ASP A 270 -13.24 7.48 10.24
C ASP A 270 -13.23 8.92 9.72
N LEU A 271 -12.48 9.78 10.40
CA LEU A 271 -12.13 11.13 9.99
C LEU A 271 -10.61 11.21 9.86
N SER A 272 -10.14 11.64 8.69
CA SER A 272 -8.70 11.88 8.49
C SER A 272 -8.45 13.29 7.95
N TYR A 273 -7.42 13.92 8.48
CA TYR A 273 -6.89 15.20 8.05
C TYR A 273 -5.42 15.03 7.68
N ARG A 274 -5.07 15.43 6.46
CA ARG A 274 -3.70 15.31 5.93
C ARG A 274 -3.12 16.70 5.70
N LYS A 275 -1.86 16.89 6.10
CA LYS A 275 -1.09 18.12 5.95
C LYS A 275 0.19 17.83 5.17
N ASP A 276 0.67 18.84 4.44
CA ASP A 276 1.88 18.79 3.60
C ASP A 276 1.76 17.78 2.44
N MET A 277 0.52 17.47 2.03
CA MET A 277 0.27 16.78 0.77
C MET A 277 0.63 17.70 -0.41
N GLN A 278 1.56 17.24 -1.24
CA GLN A 278 1.92 17.93 -2.47
C GLN A 278 0.82 17.69 -3.50
N ALA A 279 0.16 18.78 -3.89
CA ALA A 279 -0.75 18.81 -5.02
C ALA A 279 0.02 19.15 -6.30
N PHE A 280 -0.37 18.48 -7.38
CA PHE A 280 0.14 18.60 -8.74
C PHE A 280 0.47 20.06 -9.16
N HIS A 281 1.75 20.38 -9.41
CA HIS A 281 2.13 21.61 -10.11
C HIS A 281 3.13 21.32 -11.24
N SER A 282 2.71 21.62 -12.47
CA SER A 282 3.37 21.29 -13.75
C SER A 282 4.57 22.17 -14.11
N ARG A 283 5.31 22.68 -13.14
CA ARG A 283 6.54 23.44 -13.38
C ARG A 283 7.47 23.24 -12.21
N PHE A 284 8.58 22.52 -12.39
CA PHE A 284 9.91 22.98 -11.99
C PHE A 284 10.99 22.00 -12.51
N PRO A 285 11.99 22.48 -13.28
CA PRO A 285 13.18 21.71 -13.61
C PRO A 285 14.20 21.93 -12.48
N ARG A 286 14.17 21.09 -11.44
CA ARG A 286 15.27 20.74 -10.49
C ARG A 286 14.69 20.20 -9.17
N PRO A 287 15.41 19.28 -8.49
CA PRO A 287 14.98 18.76 -7.19
C PRO A 287 15.13 19.86 -6.14
N VAL A 288 14.06 20.63 -5.96
CA VAL A 288 13.93 21.55 -4.84
C VAL A 288 12.72 21.09 -4.06
N THR A 289 12.99 20.47 -2.92
CA THR A 289 12.07 20.31 -1.80
C THR A 289 11.58 21.69 -1.35
N ARG A 290 10.61 22.27 -2.08
CA ARG A 290 9.87 23.45 -1.63
C ARG A 290 8.49 22.97 -1.21
N ARG A 291 8.28 22.95 0.11
CA ARG A 291 6.96 22.84 0.74
C ARG A 291 6.06 23.91 0.13
N CYS A 292 5.14 23.50 -0.73
CA CYS A 292 4.09 24.36 -1.25
C CYS A 292 2.75 23.88 -0.69
N GLY A 293 2.15 24.71 0.18
CA GLY A 293 0.71 24.81 0.41
C GLY A 293 0.03 23.64 1.11
N THR A 294 -0.51 23.92 2.31
CA THR A 294 -1.48 23.09 3.04
C THR A 294 -2.66 22.71 2.14
N THR A 295 -2.61 21.53 1.51
CA THR A 295 -3.79 20.93 0.89
C THR A 295 -4.51 20.10 1.95
N SER A 296 -5.61 20.63 2.47
CA SER A 296 -6.47 19.94 3.43
C SER A 296 -7.44 19.02 2.68
N CYS A 297 -7.21 17.71 2.69
CA CYS A 297 -8.21 16.72 2.26
C CYS A 297 -8.85 16.08 3.49
N VAL A 298 -10.16 16.30 3.66
CA VAL A 298 -10.99 15.61 4.65
C VAL A 298 -11.71 14.46 3.96
N SER A 299 -11.50 13.23 4.41
CA SER A 299 -12.22 12.05 3.93
C SER A 299 -13.10 11.50 5.06
N TRP A 300 -14.34 11.15 4.71
CA TRP A 300 -15.35 10.55 5.58
C TRP A 300 -15.83 9.23 4.97
N ASP A 301 -15.82 8.16 5.75
CA ASP A 301 -16.46 6.89 5.39
C ASP A 301 -17.38 6.47 6.54
N ILE A 302 -18.67 6.23 6.25
CA ILE A 302 -19.69 5.78 7.21
C ILE A 302 -20.17 4.41 6.74
N ARG A 303 -19.91 3.37 7.53
CA ARG A 303 -20.38 2.01 7.22
C ARG A 303 -21.59 1.61 8.06
N ARG A 304 -22.55 0.96 7.39
CA ARG A 304 -23.70 0.28 7.96
C ARG A 304 -23.56 -1.21 7.69
N CYS A 305 -23.17 -2.00 8.69
CA CYS A 305 -23.18 -3.46 8.57
C CYS A 305 -24.44 -3.99 9.24
N THR A 306 -25.42 -4.43 8.44
CA THR A 306 -26.56 -5.22 8.94
C THR A 306 -26.12 -6.66 9.09
N SER A 307 -26.21 -7.21 10.32
CA SER A 307 -26.08 -8.65 10.53
C SER A 307 -27.21 -9.37 9.79
N SER A 308 -26.88 -10.05 8.70
CA SER A 308 -27.76 -11.06 8.12
C SER A 308 -27.51 -12.36 8.88
N THR A 309 -28.26 -12.60 9.94
CA THR A 309 -28.46 -13.95 10.47
C THR A 309 -29.26 -14.75 9.45
N ARG A 310 -28.61 -15.72 8.81
CA ARG A 310 -29.22 -16.98 8.37
C ARG A 310 -28.28 -18.11 8.68
#